data_AF-A0A183HEJ8-F1
#
_entry.id   AF-A0A183HEJ8-F1
#
_cell.length_a   1.000
_cell.length_b   1.000
_cell.length_c   1.000
_cell.angle_alpha   90.00
_cell.angle_beta   90.00
_cell.angle_gamma   90.00
#
_symmetry.space_group_name_H-M   'P 1'
#
loop_
_entity.id
_entity.type
_entity.pdbx_description
1 polymer ?
#
loop_
_entity_poly.entity_id
_entity_poly.type
_entity_poly.pdbx_seq_one_letter_code
_entity_poly.pdbx_strand_id
1 'polypeptide(L)'
;MLKNSRYNSCDFARAISGRISYGIVEVESPYDRFIGAQEILQKFIEGGDKTPLSKAIESYKSCLMNLVNLVFMSINQSLIVSVGSFYLLCLPQEDEARILHCRHFLYIFVHYVLRAFTVSSHSKNRANRPLFVAIPMSGENTGWFLITGCMPANTDYEDSNQKSFIGRAMQKVVENFIRDGARRDFFDSAMVMIRSDQKARFFDGLQATLEIE
;
A
#
# COMPACT_ATOMS: atom_id res chain seq x y z
N MET A 1 24.78 -25.43 -22.48
CA MET A 1 24.83 -24.93 -21.08
C MET A 1 23.43 -24.48 -20.65
N LEU A 2 22.63 -25.37 -20.06
CA LEU A 2 21.39 -24.98 -19.38
C LEU A 2 21.81 -24.53 -17.97
N LYS A 3 22.01 -23.22 -17.78
CA LYS A 3 22.13 -22.67 -16.42
C LYS A 3 20.84 -23.04 -15.69
N ASN A 4 21.00 -23.81 -14.63
CA ASN A 4 19.92 -24.27 -13.78
C ASN A 4 19.33 -23.03 -13.08
N SER A 5 18.34 -22.38 -13.70
CA SER A 5 17.65 -21.21 -13.15
C SER A 5 16.84 -21.67 -11.94
N ARG A 6 17.51 -21.71 -10.77
CA ARG A 6 16.87 -21.92 -9.48
C ARG A 6 16.20 -20.61 -9.09
N TYR A 7 14.88 -20.64 -8.99
CA TYR A 7 14.10 -19.54 -8.44
C TYR A 7 13.89 -19.80 -6.96
N ASN A 8 14.10 -18.79 -6.12
CA ASN A 8 13.66 -18.90 -4.73
C ASN A 8 12.14 -18.69 -4.65
N SER A 9 11.52 -19.20 -3.60
CA SER A 9 10.07 -19.13 -3.40
C SER A 9 9.56 -17.69 -3.31
N CYS A 10 10.35 -16.79 -2.71
CA CYS A 10 10.00 -15.38 -2.54
C CYS A 10 9.93 -14.62 -3.88
N ASP A 11 10.86 -14.87 -4.79
CA ASP A 11 10.92 -14.24 -6.11
C ASP A 11 9.74 -14.70 -6.95
N PHE A 12 9.40 -15.98 -6.86
CA PHE A 12 8.22 -16.53 -7.50
C PHE A 12 6.94 -15.88 -6.95
N ALA A 13 6.76 -15.89 -5.63
CA ALA A 13 5.58 -15.30 -4.99
C ALA A 13 5.43 -13.80 -5.34
N ARG A 14 6.53 -13.03 -5.30
CA ARG A 14 6.54 -11.61 -5.67
C ARG A 14 6.19 -11.39 -7.13
N ALA A 15 6.75 -12.16 -8.04
CA ALA A 15 6.45 -12.05 -9.47
C ALA A 15 4.97 -12.30 -9.76
N ILE A 16 4.39 -13.35 -9.14
CA ILE A 16 2.98 -13.67 -9.28
C ILE A 16 2.10 -12.59 -8.63
N SER A 17 2.41 -12.14 -7.41
CA SER A 17 1.67 -11.04 -6.75
C SER A 17 1.71 -9.76 -7.57
N GLY A 18 2.87 -9.42 -8.15
CA GLY A 18 3.00 -8.29 -9.07
C GLY A 18 2.11 -8.43 -10.29
N ARG A 19 2.14 -9.60 -10.95
CA ARG A 19 1.33 -9.88 -12.16
C ARG A 19 -0.17 -9.75 -11.91
N ILE A 20 -0.65 -10.24 -10.77
CA ILE A 20 -2.06 -10.15 -10.37
C ILE A 20 -2.43 -8.69 -10.08
N SER A 21 -1.53 -7.97 -9.42
CA SER A 21 -1.89 -6.68 -8.81
C SER A 21 -1.63 -5.49 -9.74
N TYR A 22 -0.69 -5.61 -10.68
CA TYR A 22 -0.30 -4.55 -11.61
C TYR A 22 -0.26 -5.10 -13.04
N GLY A 23 -0.99 -4.43 -13.93
CA GLY A 23 -1.09 -4.84 -15.33
C GLY A 23 0.24 -4.68 -16.05
N ILE A 24 0.47 -5.52 -17.06
CA ILE A 24 1.64 -5.36 -17.95
C ILE A 24 1.39 -4.22 -18.96
N VAL A 25 0.11 -3.95 -19.25
CA VAL A 25 -0.37 -2.85 -20.09
C VAL A 25 -1.32 -1.97 -19.29
N GLU A 26 -1.50 -0.72 -19.72
CA GLU A 26 -2.28 0.27 -18.97
C GLU A 26 -3.75 -0.11 -18.77
N VAL A 27 -4.32 -0.88 -19.69
CA VAL A 27 -5.72 -1.31 -19.68
C VAL A 27 -5.76 -2.83 -19.69
N GLU A 28 -5.57 -3.42 -18.51
CA GLU A 28 -5.70 -4.86 -18.30
C GLU A 28 -6.73 -5.13 -17.19
N SER A 29 -7.76 -5.92 -17.49
CA SER A 29 -8.79 -6.23 -16.50
C SER A 29 -8.21 -7.04 -15.33
N PRO A 30 -8.81 -6.99 -14.13
CA PRO A 30 -8.39 -7.87 -13.04
C PRO A 30 -8.46 -9.36 -13.39
N TYR A 31 -9.41 -9.74 -14.25
CA TYR A 31 -9.56 -11.11 -14.74
C TYR A 31 -8.38 -11.53 -15.62
N ASP A 32 -7.99 -10.71 -16.59
CA ASP A 32 -6.86 -11.00 -17.49
C ASP A 32 -5.54 -11.12 -16.71
N ARG A 33 -5.37 -10.27 -15.69
CA ARG A 33 -4.22 -10.34 -14.77
C ARG A 33 -4.17 -11.66 -14.01
N PHE A 34 -5.31 -12.12 -13.51
CA PHE A 34 -5.44 -13.38 -12.80
C PHE A 34 -5.12 -14.57 -13.72
N ILE A 35 -5.72 -14.60 -14.92
CA ILE A 35 -5.48 -15.66 -15.91
C ILE A 35 -4.00 -15.67 -16.32
N GLY A 36 -3.41 -14.52 -16.63
CA GLY A 36 -2.00 -14.44 -16.98
C GLY A 36 -1.06 -14.87 -15.86
N ALA A 37 -1.41 -14.63 -14.59
CA ALA A 37 -0.65 -15.15 -13.45
C ALA A 37 -0.77 -16.68 -13.32
N GLN A 38 -1.98 -17.22 -13.53
CA GLN A 38 -2.24 -18.66 -13.53
C GLN A 38 -1.46 -19.38 -14.64
N GLU A 39 -1.40 -18.79 -15.84
CA GLU A 39 -0.62 -19.35 -16.95
C GLU A 39 0.88 -19.42 -16.64
N ILE A 40 1.45 -18.42 -15.96
CA ILE A 40 2.85 -18.44 -15.51
C ILE A 40 3.06 -19.58 -14.52
N LEU A 41 2.13 -19.75 -13.56
CA LEU A 41 2.20 -20.82 -12.56
C LEU A 41 2.12 -22.20 -13.21
N GLN A 42 1.17 -22.41 -14.12
CA GLN A 42 0.99 -23.68 -14.81
C GLN A 42 2.25 -24.07 -15.61
N LYS A 43 2.78 -23.14 -16.42
CA LYS A 43 4.01 -23.37 -17.20
C LYS A 43 5.21 -23.68 -16.31
N PHE A 44 5.29 -23.06 -15.14
CA PHE A 44 6.36 -23.33 -14.18
C PHE A 44 6.25 -24.74 -13.58
N ILE A 45 5.05 -25.18 -13.18
CA ILE A 45 4.79 -26.50 -12.60
C ILE A 45 5.04 -27.62 -13.61
N GLU A 46 4.61 -27.43 -14.87
CA GLU A 46 4.78 -28.41 -15.95
C GLU A 46 6.24 -28.54 -16.43
N GLY A 47 7.17 -27.75 -15.86
CA GLY A 47 8.57 -27.72 -16.29
C GLY A 47 8.77 -27.09 -17.68
N GLY A 48 7.79 -26.31 -18.13
CA GLY A 48 7.77 -25.66 -19.44
C GLY A 48 8.62 -24.39 -19.51
N ASP A 49 8.25 -23.51 -20.46
CA ASP A 49 8.97 -22.25 -20.70
C ASP A 49 8.93 -21.33 -19.46
N LYS A 50 10.12 -20.95 -18.97
CA LYS A 50 10.30 -20.07 -17.81
C LYS A 50 10.43 -18.60 -18.18
N THR A 51 10.42 -18.27 -19.47
CA THR A 51 10.48 -16.89 -19.98
C THR A 51 9.38 -16.00 -19.38
N PRO A 52 8.10 -16.44 -19.26
CA PRO A 52 7.05 -15.63 -18.65
C PRO A 52 7.34 -15.25 -17.20
N LEU A 53 7.86 -16.19 -16.40
CA LEU A 53 8.24 -15.93 -15.01
C LEU A 53 9.39 -14.93 -14.93
N SER A 54 10.43 -15.10 -15.76
CA SER A 54 11.54 -14.16 -15.82
C SER A 54 11.09 -12.74 -16.19
N LYS A 55 10.16 -12.59 -17.14
CA LYS A 55 9.55 -11.30 -17.49
C LYS A 55 8.77 -10.69 -16.32
N ALA A 56 7.99 -11.51 -15.60
CA ALA A 56 7.25 -11.04 -14.43
C ALA A 56 8.20 -10.57 -13.31
N ILE A 57 9.33 -11.24 -13.11
CA ILE A 57 10.37 -10.82 -12.16
C ILE A 57 10.96 -9.46 -12.56
N GLU A 58 11.33 -9.27 -13.83
CA GLU A 58 11.86 -7.98 -14.30
C GLU A 58 10.83 -6.85 -14.17
N SER A 59 9.57 -7.12 -14.49
CA SER A 59 8.47 -6.18 -14.27
C SER A 59 8.34 -5.81 -12.78
N TYR A 60 8.43 -6.80 -11.89
CA TYR A 60 8.36 -6.56 -10.44
C TYR A 60 9.52 -5.69 -9.94
N LYS A 61 10.74 -5.90 -10.46
CA LYS A 61 11.90 -5.07 -10.13
C LYS A 61 11.69 -3.61 -10.54
N SER A 62 11.17 -3.37 -11.74
CA SER A 62 10.84 -2.01 -12.20
C SER A 62 9.81 -1.34 -11.29
N CYS A 63 8.76 -2.07 -10.89
CA CYS A 63 7.78 -1.60 -9.92
C CYS A 63 8.41 -1.21 -8.58
N LEU A 64 9.32 -2.04 -8.05
CA LEU A 64 10.04 -1.75 -6.81
C LEU A 64 10.95 -0.52 -6.93
N MET A 65 11.64 -0.33 -8.05
CA MET A 65 12.47 0.86 -8.28
C MET A 65 11.62 2.14 -8.24
N ASN A 66 10.46 2.12 -8.91
CA ASN A 66 9.52 3.25 -8.88
C ASN A 66 9.02 3.52 -7.45
N LEU A 67 8.69 2.47 -6.70
CA LEU A 67 8.23 2.59 -5.32
C LEU A 67 9.31 3.16 -4.39
N VAL A 68 10.58 2.76 -4.54
CA VAL A 68 11.70 3.32 -3.78
C VAL A 68 11.92 4.79 -4.11
N ASN A 69 11.77 5.20 -5.37
CA ASN A 69 11.82 6.61 -5.75
C ASN A 69 10.71 7.41 -5.07
N LEU A 70 9.48 6.88 -5.02
CA LEU A 70 8.37 7.52 -4.29
C LEU A 70 8.65 7.65 -2.79
N VAL A 71 9.23 6.62 -2.17
CA VAL A 71 9.65 6.68 -0.75
C VAL A 71 10.67 7.82 -0.56
N PHE A 72 11.70 7.87 -1.41
CA PHE A 72 12.72 8.91 -1.35
C PHE A 72 12.14 10.32 -1.50
N MET A 73 11.25 10.52 -2.46
CA MET A 73 10.57 11.81 -2.65
C MET A 73 9.71 12.20 -1.45
N SER A 74 8.95 11.24 -0.90
CA SER A 74 8.09 11.47 0.27
C SER A 74 8.89 11.93 1.50
N ILE A 75 10.07 11.36 1.72
CA ILE A 75 10.96 11.74 2.82
C ILE A 75 11.63 13.09 2.56
N ASN A 76 12.21 13.30 1.38
CA ASN A 76 12.98 14.52 1.09
C ASN A 76 12.12 15.78 0.97
N GLN A 77 10.89 15.63 0.46
CA GLN A 77 9.93 16.74 0.40
C GLN A 77 9.24 16.97 1.75
N SER A 78 9.57 16.21 2.80
CA SER A 78 8.99 16.34 4.13
C SER A 78 7.44 16.28 4.11
N LEU A 79 6.87 15.40 3.28
CA LEU A 79 5.42 15.27 3.12
C LEU A 79 4.71 14.63 4.32
N ILE A 80 5.47 14.16 5.30
CA ILE A 80 4.97 13.51 6.51
C ILE A 80 4.84 14.54 7.62
N VAL A 81 3.61 14.76 8.08
CA VAL A 81 3.29 15.69 9.16
C VAL A 81 2.84 14.96 10.42
N SER A 82 3.07 15.56 11.58
CA SER A 82 2.59 15.03 12.86
C SER A 82 1.18 15.54 13.15
N VAL A 83 0.24 14.63 13.40
CA VAL A 83 -1.17 14.93 13.73
C VAL A 83 -1.47 14.31 15.10
N GLY A 84 -0.95 14.93 16.16
CA GLY A 84 -1.13 14.46 17.54
C GLY A 84 -0.66 13.00 17.74
N SER A 85 -1.62 12.08 17.76
CA SER A 85 -1.44 10.64 17.99
C SER A 85 -0.84 9.86 16.81
N PHE A 86 -0.81 10.41 15.59
CA PHE A 86 -0.30 9.72 14.40
C PHE A 86 0.52 10.62 13.46
N TYR A 87 1.18 9.99 12.48
CA TYR A 87 1.79 10.67 11.35
C TYR A 87 0.89 10.58 10.12
N LEU A 88 0.79 11.66 9.35
CA LEU A 88 0.03 11.70 8.11
C LEU A 88 0.96 11.99 6.94
N LEU A 89 0.95 11.10 5.94
CA LEU A 89 1.49 11.35 4.61
C LEU A 89 0.33 11.64 3.66
N CYS A 90 0.32 12.81 3.03
CA CYS A 90 -0.60 13.13 1.95
C CYS A 90 0.20 13.29 0.65
N LEU A 91 -0.09 12.47 -0.36
CA LEU A 91 0.61 12.58 -1.64
C LEU A 91 0.03 13.73 -2.49
N PRO A 92 0.88 14.52 -3.18
CA PRO A 92 0.47 15.75 -3.85
C PRO A 92 -0.14 15.55 -5.25
N GLN A 93 0.21 14.47 -5.95
CA GLN A 93 -0.15 14.24 -7.37
C GLN A 93 -0.45 12.75 -7.62
N GLU A 94 -1.30 12.49 -8.60
CA GLU A 94 -1.82 11.16 -8.92
C GLU A 94 -0.90 10.32 -9.82
N ASP A 95 -0.29 10.94 -10.84
CA ASP A 95 0.39 10.21 -11.91
C ASP A 95 1.63 9.45 -11.40
N GLU A 96 2.36 10.07 -10.47
CA GLU A 96 3.50 9.44 -9.81
C GLU A 96 3.06 8.30 -8.88
N ALA A 97 1.82 8.34 -8.39
CA ALA A 97 1.28 7.43 -7.37
C ALA A 97 0.37 6.32 -7.93
N ARG A 98 0.17 6.20 -9.25
CA ARG A 98 -0.73 5.18 -9.85
C ARG A 98 -0.41 3.75 -9.40
N ILE A 99 0.87 3.43 -9.20
CA ILE A 99 1.31 2.13 -8.67
C ILE A 99 0.75 1.85 -7.27
N LEU A 100 0.43 2.87 -6.49
CA LEU A 100 -0.12 2.77 -5.14
C LEU A 100 -1.63 2.55 -5.11
N HIS A 101 -2.33 2.64 -6.26
CA HIS A 101 -3.72 2.16 -6.36
C HIS A 101 -3.78 0.62 -6.31
N CYS A 102 -2.64 -0.04 -6.57
CA CYS A 102 -2.48 -1.46 -6.35
C CYS A 102 -2.16 -1.74 -4.87
N ARG A 103 -3.04 -2.49 -4.19
CA ARG A 103 -2.93 -2.83 -2.77
C ARG A 103 -1.58 -3.46 -2.39
N HIS A 104 -1.07 -4.36 -3.23
CA HIS A 104 0.21 -5.03 -3.00
C HIS A 104 1.37 -4.03 -2.88
N PHE A 105 1.46 -3.10 -3.83
CA PHE A 105 2.51 -2.08 -3.82
C PHE A 105 2.24 -0.98 -2.81
N LEU A 106 0.97 -0.64 -2.54
CA LEU A 106 0.60 0.28 -1.47
C LEU A 106 1.15 -0.17 -0.12
N TYR A 107 0.93 -1.43 0.27
CA TYR A 107 1.41 -1.93 1.56
C TYR A 107 2.94 -1.95 1.66
N ILE A 108 3.62 -2.30 0.57
CA ILE A 108 5.09 -2.21 0.51
C ILE A 108 5.54 -0.75 0.70
N PHE A 109 4.88 0.19 0.00
CA PHE A 109 5.19 1.60 0.07
C PHE A 109 5.01 2.16 1.47
N VAL A 110 3.83 1.98 2.08
CA VAL A 110 3.53 2.51 3.42
C VAL A 110 4.53 1.98 4.44
N HIS A 111 4.86 0.68 4.38
CA HIS A 111 5.83 0.08 5.27
C HIS A 111 7.24 0.65 5.06
N TYR A 112 7.67 0.81 3.81
CA TYR A 112 9.00 1.33 3.48
C TYR A 112 9.14 2.81 3.85
N VAL A 113 8.11 3.61 3.59
CA VAL A 113 8.05 5.01 4.01
C VAL A 113 8.16 5.11 5.53
N LEU A 114 7.38 4.35 6.29
CA LEU A 114 7.43 4.41 7.75
C LEU A 114 8.83 4.07 8.26
N ARG A 115 9.44 2.98 7.77
CA ARG A 115 10.81 2.62 8.16
C ARG A 115 11.81 3.71 7.78
N ALA A 116 11.78 4.20 6.56
CA ALA A 116 12.66 5.28 6.10
C ALA A 116 12.49 6.55 6.95
N PHE A 117 11.25 6.91 7.29
CA PHE A 117 10.92 8.07 8.12
C PHE A 117 11.42 7.95 9.56
N THR A 118 11.38 6.75 10.13
CA THR A 118 11.89 6.50 11.50
C THR A 118 13.40 6.61 11.59
N VAL A 119 14.13 6.20 10.56
CA VAL A 119 15.61 6.25 10.56
C VAL A 119 16.17 7.56 10.02
N SER A 120 15.40 8.33 9.24
CA SER A 120 15.85 9.60 8.65
C SER A 120 15.96 10.76 9.64
N SER A 121 15.61 10.54 10.92
CA SER A 121 15.72 11.56 11.97
C SER A 121 16.18 10.95 13.28
N HIS A 122 16.89 11.75 14.07
CA HIS A 122 17.31 11.39 15.42
C HIS A 122 16.17 11.35 16.45
N SER A 123 14.93 11.70 16.07
CA SER A 123 13.78 11.66 16.99
C SER A 123 13.31 10.23 17.26
N LYS A 124 13.60 9.73 18.47
CA LYS A 124 13.19 8.38 18.93
C LYS A 124 11.66 8.18 18.96
N ASN A 125 10.88 9.27 18.97
CA ASN A 125 9.42 9.21 19.07
C ASN A 125 8.74 8.77 17.76
N ARG A 126 9.43 8.83 16.62
CA ARG A 126 8.83 8.52 15.30
C ARG A 126 8.40 7.07 15.16
N ALA A 127 9.06 6.16 15.87
CA ALA A 127 8.79 4.73 15.76
C ALA A 127 7.59 4.27 16.59
N ASN A 128 7.04 5.14 17.46
CA ASN A 128 5.99 4.79 18.44
C ASN A 128 4.58 5.25 18.02
N ARG A 129 4.41 5.81 16.82
CA ARG A 129 3.11 6.27 16.31
C ARG A 129 2.80 5.64 14.96
N PRO A 130 1.51 5.36 14.67
CA PRO A 130 1.12 4.85 13.37
C PRO A 130 1.33 5.90 12.27
N LEU A 131 1.47 5.44 11.03
CA LEU A 131 1.46 6.26 9.83
C LEU A 131 0.17 6.02 9.06
N PHE A 132 -0.56 7.08 8.76
CA PHE A 132 -1.67 7.06 7.82
C PHE A 132 -1.24 7.71 6.51
N VAL A 133 -1.71 7.16 5.39
CA VAL A 133 -1.39 7.64 4.05
C VAL A 133 -2.69 7.97 3.33
N ALA A 134 -2.76 9.17 2.75
CA ALA A 134 -3.84 9.62 1.88
C ALA A 134 -3.31 9.83 0.47
N ILE A 135 -3.95 9.16 -0.49
CA ILE A 135 -3.56 9.16 -1.90
C ILE A 135 -4.74 9.68 -2.72
N PRO A 136 -4.59 10.80 -3.46
CA PRO A 136 -5.63 11.28 -4.36
C PRO A 136 -5.90 10.25 -5.46
N MET A 137 -7.18 10.12 -5.86
CA MET A 137 -7.66 9.15 -6.85
C MET A 137 -8.14 9.81 -8.14
N SER A 138 -8.07 9.07 -9.27
CA SER A 138 -8.10 9.60 -10.65
C SER A 138 -9.23 9.02 -11.47
N GLY A 139 -9.45 9.64 -12.63
CA GLY A 139 -10.44 9.19 -13.61
C GLY A 139 -11.82 9.22 -13.01
N GLU A 140 -12.51 8.08 -12.99
CA GLU A 140 -13.85 7.97 -12.42
C GLU A 140 -13.90 8.21 -10.90
N ASN A 141 -12.75 8.13 -10.22
CA ASN A 141 -12.63 8.36 -8.79
C ASN A 141 -12.02 9.72 -8.43
N THR A 142 -11.91 10.64 -9.39
CA THR A 142 -11.49 12.02 -9.09
C THR A 142 -12.35 12.65 -8.01
N GLY A 143 -11.70 13.31 -7.04
CA GLY A 143 -12.36 13.86 -5.85
C GLY A 143 -12.44 12.88 -4.67
N TRP A 144 -11.88 11.68 -4.80
CA TRP A 144 -11.72 10.73 -3.69
C TRP A 144 -10.26 10.60 -3.28
N PHE A 145 -10.05 10.21 -2.03
CA PHE A 145 -8.76 9.83 -1.48
C PHE A 145 -8.83 8.38 -1.03
N LEU A 146 -7.88 7.56 -1.49
CA LEU A 146 -7.60 6.27 -0.88
C LEU A 146 -6.80 6.49 0.40
N ILE A 147 -7.33 6.02 1.52
CA ILE A 147 -6.70 6.14 2.83
C ILE A 147 -6.40 4.75 3.39
N THR A 148 -5.17 4.57 3.86
CA THR A 148 -4.74 3.37 4.60
C THR A 148 -3.82 3.77 5.76
N GLY A 149 -3.47 2.80 6.61
CA GLY A 149 -2.55 3.04 7.73
C GLY A 149 -1.67 1.84 8.05
N CYS A 150 -0.55 2.13 8.71
CA CYS A 150 0.40 1.15 9.23
C CYS A 150 0.62 1.40 10.71
N MET A 151 0.66 0.30 11.47
CA MET A 151 1.01 0.30 12.88
C MET A 151 2.40 0.93 13.12
N PRO A 152 2.68 1.45 14.33
CA PRO A 152 4.01 1.92 14.71
C PRO A 152 5.13 0.94 14.35
N ALA A 153 6.30 1.45 13.97
CA ALA A 153 7.44 0.60 13.59
C ALA A 153 7.94 -0.27 14.75
N ASN A 154 7.77 0.19 16.00
CA ASN A 154 8.10 -0.54 17.23
C ASN A 154 6.93 -1.37 17.78
N THR A 155 5.93 -1.71 16.96
CA THR A 155 4.83 -2.57 17.43
C THR A 155 5.35 -3.98 17.66
N ASP A 156 5.40 -4.39 18.92
CA ASP A 156 5.61 -5.79 19.30
C ASP A 156 4.28 -6.53 19.20
N TYR A 157 4.11 -7.32 18.14
CA TYR A 157 2.93 -8.15 17.98
C TYR A 157 3.02 -9.36 18.91
N GLU A 158 2.22 -9.35 19.97
CA GLU A 158 2.20 -10.43 20.97
C GLU A 158 1.58 -11.74 20.43
N ASP A 159 0.73 -11.66 19.40
CA ASP A 159 0.09 -12.82 18.78
C ASP A 159 0.54 -13.06 17.33
N SER A 160 0.50 -14.33 16.90
CA SER A 160 0.78 -14.72 15.52
C SER A 160 -0.22 -14.14 14.52
N ASN A 161 -1.33 -13.57 14.99
CA ASN A 161 -2.36 -12.96 14.16
C ASN A 161 -2.01 -11.53 13.72
N GLN A 162 -0.94 -10.94 14.27
CA GLN A 162 -0.45 -9.60 13.92
C GLN A 162 -1.57 -8.55 13.90
N LYS A 163 -2.42 -8.56 14.93
CA LYS A 163 -3.62 -7.71 14.96
C LYS A 163 -3.25 -6.23 14.91
N SER A 164 -3.98 -5.48 14.09
CA SER A 164 -3.84 -4.04 13.92
C SER A 164 -5.12 -3.33 14.37
N PHE A 165 -4.99 -2.22 15.09
CA PHE A 165 -6.14 -1.37 15.44
C PHE A 165 -6.58 -0.46 14.30
N ILE A 166 -5.74 -0.29 13.26
CA ILE A 166 -5.94 0.68 12.18
C ILE A 166 -7.33 0.53 11.53
N GLY A 167 -7.70 -0.69 11.14
CA GLY A 167 -8.99 -0.93 10.48
C GLY A 167 -10.19 -0.62 11.38
N ARG A 168 -10.11 -0.98 12.67
CA ARG A 168 -11.16 -0.68 13.65
C ARG A 168 -11.28 0.83 13.91
N ALA A 169 -10.16 1.54 14.00
CA ALA A 169 -10.15 2.99 14.16
C ALA A 169 -10.79 3.68 12.95
N MET A 170 -10.40 3.30 11.72
CA MET A 170 -11.02 3.83 10.50
C MET A 170 -12.52 3.55 10.43
N GLN A 171 -12.93 2.32 10.78
CA GLN A 171 -14.34 1.93 10.79
C GLN A 171 -15.16 2.80 11.75
N LYS A 172 -14.68 2.98 12.99
CA LYS A 172 -15.33 3.87 13.98
C LYS A 172 -15.49 5.28 13.45
N VAL A 173 -14.47 5.81 12.76
CA VAL A 173 -14.53 7.18 12.21
C VAL A 173 -15.60 7.28 11.13
N VAL A 174 -15.66 6.32 10.21
CA VAL A 174 -16.64 6.31 9.14
C VAL A 174 -18.07 6.26 9.69
N GLU A 175 -18.32 5.36 10.64
CA GLU A 175 -19.65 5.14 11.22
C GLU A 175 -20.15 6.34 12.02
N ASN A 176 -19.25 7.02 12.74
CA ASN A 176 -19.63 8.12 13.62
C ASN A 176 -19.60 9.49 12.94
N PHE A 177 -18.71 9.71 11.96
CA PHE A 177 -18.44 11.05 11.44
C PHE A 177 -18.66 11.21 9.93
N ILE A 178 -18.67 10.14 9.12
CA ILE A 178 -18.60 10.21 7.65
C ILE A 178 -19.69 9.36 6.97
N ARG A 179 -20.97 9.66 7.22
CA ARG A 179 -22.12 8.84 6.77
C ARG A 179 -22.20 8.65 5.25
N ASP A 180 -22.08 9.72 4.45
CA ASP A 180 -22.21 9.67 2.97
C ASP A 180 -20.90 9.99 2.23
N GLY A 181 -19.81 10.16 2.97
CA GLY A 181 -18.51 10.62 2.46
C GLY A 181 -17.48 9.52 2.28
N ALA A 182 -17.85 8.26 2.53
CA ALA A 182 -16.93 7.12 2.58
C ALA A 182 -17.41 5.95 1.71
N ARG A 183 -16.49 5.30 0.99
CA ARG A 183 -16.72 3.99 0.35
C ARG A 183 -15.83 2.95 1.01
N ARG A 184 -16.43 1.80 1.33
CA ARG A 184 -15.80 0.65 2.00
C ARG A 184 -15.82 -0.57 1.07
N ASP A 185 -15.33 -0.37 -0.14
CA ASP A 185 -15.39 -1.36 -1.22
C ASP A 185 -14.26 -2.41 -1.12
N PHE A 186 -13.39 -2.28 -0.11
CA PHE A 186 -12.28 -3.20 0.13
C PHE A 186 -12.67 -4.24 1.19
N PHE A 187 -12.23 -5.48 0.98
CA PHE A 187 -12.28 -6.52 2.02
C PHE A 187 -11.43 -6.19 3.25
N ASP A 188 -10.41 -5.34 3.08
CA ASP A 188 -9.53 -4.93 4.16
C ASP A 188 -10.10 -3.68 4.86
N SER A 189 -10.45 -3.84 6.13
CA SER A 189 -10.95 -2.74 6.97
C SER A 189 -9.95 -1.60 7.18
N ALA A 190 -8.65 -1.82 6.95
CA ALA A 190 -7.61 -0.80 7.02
C ALA A 190 -7.47 0.02 5.72
N MET A 191 -8.44 -0.08 4.81
CA MET A 191 -8.52 0.72 3.59
C MET A 191 -9.90 1.33 3.43
N VAL A 192 -9.96 2.62 3.14
CA VAL A 192 -11.20 3.35 2.91
C VAL A 192 -11.01 4.44 1.86
N MET A 193 -12.04 4.68 1.07
CA MET A 193 -12.08 5.82 0.15
C MET A 193 -12.89 6.95 0.79
N ILE A 194 -12.32 8.14 0.90
CA ILE A 194 -12.97 9.32 1.50
C ILE A 194 -13.05 10.44 0.48
N ARG A 195 -14.19 11.12 0.39
CA ARG A 195 -14.33 12.30 -0.48
C ARG A 195 -13.42 13.44 -0.03
N SER A 196 -12.88 14.19 -0.98
CA SER A 196 -11.97 15.30 -0.75
C SER A 196 -12.51 16.34 0.25
N ASP A 197 -13.81 16.66 0.18
CA ASP A 197 -14.49 17.61 1.06
C ASP A 197 -14.67 17.09 2.50
N GLN A 198 -14.56 15.78 2.72
CA GLN A 198 -14.66 15.14 4.04
C GLN A 198 -13.30 14.73 4.63
N LYS A 199 -12.20 14.90 3.88
CA LYS A 199 -10.85 14.47 4.28
C LYS A 199 -10.40 15.06 5.60
N ALA A 200 -10.60 16.37 5.81
CA ALA A 200 -10.20 17.04 7.05
C ALA A 200 -10.97 16.45 8.24
N ARG A 201 -12.30 16.39 8.13
CA ARG A 201 -13.20 15.81 9.15
C ARG A 201 -12.85 14.35 9.47
N PHE A 202 -12.46 13.56 8.47
CA PHE A 202 -12.01 12.18 8.69
C PHE A 202 -10.77 12.13 9.58
N PHE A 203 -9.74 12.94 9.28
CA PHE A 203 -8.52 12.94 10.09
C PHE A 203 -8.71 13.54 11.48
N ASP A 204 -9.60 14.54 11.64
CA ASP A 204 -9.99 15.05 12.96
C ASP A 204 -10.68 13.95 13.80
N GLY A 205 -11.62 13.22 13.18
CA GLY A 205 -12.28 12.09 13.83
C GLY A 205 -11.32 10.95 14.18
N LEU A 206 -10.33 10.70 13.32
CA LEU A 206 -9.28 9.70 13.56
C LEU A 206 -8.38 10.12 14.72
N GLN A 207 -7.98 11.40 14.78
CA GLN A 207 -7.21 11.93 15.91
C GLN A 207 -7.97 11.72 17.22
N ALA A 208 -9.25 12.13 17.27
CA ALA A 208 -10.08 11.94 18.45
C ALA A 208 -10.25 10.45 18.82
N THR A 209 -10.38 9.56 17.83
CA THR A 209 -10.53 8.11 18.08
C THR A 209 -9.26 7.50 18.68
N LEU A 210 -8.08 7.96 18.26
CA LEU A 210 -6.78 7.44 18.70
C LEU A 210 -6.25 8.09 19.99
N GLU A 211 -6.80 9.22 20.42
CA GLU A 211 -6.47 9.85 21.72
C GLU A 211 -7.24 9.23 22.90
N ILE A 212 -8.31 8.49 22.62
CA ILE A 212 -9.20 7.87 23.63
C ILE A 212 -8.77 6.43 23.96
N GLU A 213 -7.86 5.83 23.18
CA GLU A 213 -7.29 4.49 23.39
C GLU A 213 -5.89 4.57 24.00
#